data_AF-A0AAX6QML2-F1
#
_entry.id   AF-A0AAX6QML2-F1
#
_cell.length_a   1.000
_cell.length_b   1.000
_cell.length_c   1.000
_cell.angle_alpha   90.00
_cell.angle_beta   90.00
_cell.angle_gamma   90.00
#
_symmetry.space_group_name_H-M   'P 1'
#
loop_
_entity.id
_entity.type
_entity.pdbx_description
1 polymer ?
#
loop_
_entity_poly.entity_id
_entity_poly.type
_entity_poly.pdbx_seq_one_letter_code
_entity_poly.pdbx_strand_id
1 'polypeptide(L)'
;MAYSLETLAKKIFKGILVAELMGTFGAYFLFNKMNTSQDFRQTMSKKFPFILEVYYKSIEQSGIYGTREQDQEKWLGTKKGSSRSAPHLSYLRPLREER
;
A
#
# COMPACT_ATOMS: atom_id res chain seq x y z
N MET A 1 -37.01 3.74 -38.36
CA MET A 1 -36.01 4.59 -37.67
C MET A 1 -35.34 3.81 -36.51
N ALA A 2 -34.78 2.62 -36.75
CA ALA A 2 -34.14 1.80 -35.71
C ALA A 2 -32.61 1.99 -35.65
N TYR A 3 -32.00 2.39 -36.77
CA TYR A 3 -30.55 2.52 -36.95
C TYR A 3 -29.90 3.62 -36.07
N SER A 4 -30.66 4.61 -35.60
CA SER A 4 -30.12 5.71 -34.77
C SER A 4 -29.84 5.27 -33.32
N LEU A 5 -30.69 4.41 -32.75
CA LEU A 5 -30.57 3.95 -31.36
C LEU A 5 -29.44 2.95 -31.19
N GLU A 6 -29.26 2.04 -32.15
CA GLU A 6 -28.17 1.07 -32.14
C GLU A 6 -26.80 1.75 -32.22
N THR A 7 -26.70 2.81 -33.01
CA THR A 7 -25.45 3.60 -33.15
C THR A 7 -25.16 4.41 -31.89
N LEU A 8 -26.19 4.93 -31.23
CA LEU A 8 -26.05 5.65 -29.95
C LEU A 8 -25.61 4.69 -28.82
N ALA A 9 -26.26 3.54 -28.70
CA ALA A 9 -25.92 2.51 -27.71
C ALA A 9 -24.48 2.02 -27.86
N LYS A 10 -24.02 1.77 -29.10
CA LYS A 10 -22.63 1.38 -29.38
C LYS A 10 -21.62 2.46 -28.93
N LYS A 11 -21.94 3.75 -29.09
CA LYS A 11 -21.08 4.84 -28.64
C LYS A 11 -21.01 4.93 -27.11
N ILE A 12 -22.14 4.79 -26.43
CA ILE A 12 -22.21 4.81 -24.97
C ILE A 12 -21.48 3.59 -24.39
N PHE A 13 -21.74 2.39 -24.93
CA PHE A 13 -21.07 1.16 -24.49
C PHE A 13 -19.56 1.26 -24.64
N LYS A 14 -19.07 1.81 -25.76
CA LYS A 14 -17.64 2.04 -25.97
C LYS A 14 -17.06 3.05 -24.96
N GLY A 15 -17.82 4.08 -24.59
CA GLY A 15 -17.44 5.00 -23.52
C GLY A 15 -17.36 4.34 -22.15
N ILE A 16 -18.36 3.51 -21.81
CA ILE A 16 -18.38 2.74 -20.56
C ILE A 16 -17.21 1.77 -20.51
N LEU A 17 -16.94 1.06 -21.60
CA LEU A 17 -15.82 0.11 -21.69
C LEU A 17 -14.47 0.82 -21.46
N VAL A 18 -14.27 1.99 -22.07
CA VAL A 18 -13.05 2.79 -21.84
C VAL A 18 -12.97 3.30 -20.40
N ALA A 19 -14.09 3.76 -19.83
CA ALA A 19 -14.15 4.22 -18.45
C ALA A 19 -13.87 3.10 -17.44
N GLU A 20 -14.42 1.90 -17.67
CA GLU A 20 -14.19 0.71 -16.86
C GLU A 20 -12.73 0.24 -16.93
N LEU A 21 -12.15 0.22 -18.13
CA LEU A 21 -10.73 -0.07 -18.31
C LEU A 21 -9.85 0.96 -17.61
N MET A 22 -10.15 2.26 -17.73
CA MET A 22 -9.41 3.31 -17.03
C MET A 22 -9.53 3.20 -15.51
N GLY A 23 -10.73 2.90 -14.99
CA GLY A 23 -10.97 2.71 -13.56
C GLY A 23 -10.19 1.52 -13.01
N THR A 24 -10.31 0.37 -13.67
CA THR A 24 -9.59 -0.86 -13.29
C THR A 24 -8.08 -0.67 -13.41
N PHE A 25 -7.60 -0.01 -14.46
CA PHE A 25 -6.18 0.28 -14.66
C PHE A 25 -5.65 1.23 -13.59
N GLY A 26 -6.42 2.26 -13.21
CA GLY A 26 -6.06 3.16 -12.12
C GLY A 26 -5.93 2.45 -10.78
N ALA A 27 -6.89 1.58 -10.45
CA ALA A 27 -6.86 0.76 -9.25
C ALA A 27 -5.67 -0.22 -9.27
N TYR A 28 -5.45 -0.92 -10.38
CA TYR A 28 -4.33 -1.84 -10.54
C TYR A 28 -2.98 -1.11 -10.42
N PHE A 29 -2.83 0.04 -11.07
CA PHE A 29 -1.60 0.85 -10.97
C PHE A 29 -1.35 1.31 -9.53
N LEU A 30 -2.40 1.75 -8.83
CA LEU A 30 -2.33 2.15 -7.43
C LEU A 30 -1.86 0.97 -6.55
N PHE A 31 -2.50 -0.20 -6.67
CA PHE A 31 -2.11 -1.40 -5.94
C PHE A 31 -0.70 -1.87 -6.28
N ASN A 32 -0.32 -1.88 -7.56
CA ASN A 32 1.01 -2.27 -8.01
C ASN A 32 2.09 -1.32 -7.46
N LYS A 33 1.81 -0.01 -7.42
CA LYS A 33 2.73 0.99 -6.88
C LYS A 33 2.83 0.92 -5.36
N MET A 34 1.73 0.63 -4.65
CA MET A 34 1.76 0.31 -3.22
C MET A 34 2.55 -0.97 -2.95
N ASN A 35 2.46 -1.99 -3.79
CA ASN A 35 3.20 -3.24 -3.60
C ASN A 35 4.71 -3.07 -3.83
N THR A 36 5.08 -2.30 -4.87
CA THR A 36 6.48 -2.13 -5.29
C THR A 36 7.22 -1.07 -4.47
N SER A 37 6.55 0.02 -4.08
CA SER A 37 7.20 1.19 -3.46
C SER A 37 6.72 1.44 -2.03
N GLN A 38 7.64 1.27 -1.10
CA GLN A 38 7.42 1.53 0.32
C GLN A 38 7.30 3.03 0.66
N ASP A 39 8.00 3.90 -0.07
CA ASP A 39 7.90 5.36 0.09
C ASP A 39 6.53 5.88 -0.37
N PHE A 40 5.95 5.23 -1.37
CA PHE A 40 4.58 5.49 -1.79
C PHE A 40 3.58 5.09 -0.69
N ARG A 41 3.77 3.93 -0.06
CA ARG A 41 2.99 3.52 1.14
C ARG A 41 3.15 4.51 2.30
N GLN A 42 4.35 5.07 2.51
CA GLN A 42 4.58 6.10 3.53
C GLN A 42 3.81 7.39 3.24
N THR A 43 3.81 7.82 1.98
CA THR A 43 3.09 9.03 1.58
C THR A 43 1.58 8.80 1.67
N MET A 44 1.11 7.63 1.25
CA MET A 44 -0.30 7.20 1.42
C MET A 44 -0.69 7.11 2.88
N SER A 45 0.18 6.63 3.76
CA SER A 45 -0.08 6.63 5.21
C SER A 45 -0.33 8.03 5.77
N LYS A 46 0.28 9.06 5.19
CA LYS A 46 0.12 10.45 5.60
C LYS A 46 -1.09 11.14 4.96
N LYS A 47 -1.35 10.86 3.67
CA LYS A 47 -2.43 11.52 2.92
C LYS A 47 -3.77 10.79 3.01
N PHE A 48 -3.75 9.46 2.95
CA PHE A 48 -4.93 8.60 2.85
C PHE A 48 -4.74 7.32 3.69
N PRO A 49 -4.77 7.43 5.03
CA PRO A 49 -4.53 6.28 5.91
C PRO A 49 -5.55 5.15 5.70
N PHE A 50 -6.79 5.50 5.34
CA PHE A 50 -7.85 4.52 5.07
C PHE A 50 -7.55 3.60 3.87
N ILE A 51 -7.02 4.15 2.77
CA ILE A 51 -6.67 3.35 1.58
C ILE A 51 -5.55 2.36 1.92
N LEU A 52 -4.59 2.80 2.73
CA LEU A 52 -3.48 1.97 3.17
C LEU A 52 -3.94 0.85 4.12
N GLU A 53 -4.91 1.12 4.99
CA GLU A 53 -5.49 0.11 5.86
C GLU A 53 -6.23 -0.97 5.08
N VAL A 54 -7.02 -0.59 4.07
CA VAL A 54 -7.68 -1.54 3.16
C VAL A 54 -6.65 -2.38 2.40
N TYR A 55 -5.54 -1.78 1.96
CA TYR A 55 -4.44 -2.50 1.34
C TYR A 55 -3.85 -3.56 2.27
N TYR A 56 -3.50 -3.21 3.52
CA TYR A 56 -2.97 -4.18 4.48
C TYR A 56 -3.94 -5.32 4.74
N LYS A 57 -5.22 -5.01 4.98
CA LYS A 57 -6.25 -6.04 5.19
C LYS A 57 -6.39 -6.98 3.98
N SER A 58 -6.27 -6.45 2.77
CA SER A 58 -6.34 -7.24 1.53
C SER A 58 -5.13 -8.17 1.38
N ILE A 59 -3.94 -7.71 1.77
CA ILE A 59 -2.70 -8.49 1.74
C ILE A 59 -2.68 -9.57 2.84
N GLU A 60 -3.19 -9.24 4.02
CA GLU A 60 -3.38 -10.22 5.10
C GLU A 60 -4.39 -11.30 4.70
N GLN A 61 -5.45 -10.93 3.98
CA GLN A 61 -6.41 -11.88 3.40
C GLN A 61 -5.79 -12.77 2.32
N SER A 62 -4.76 -12.31 1.60
CA SER A 62 -4.01 -13.14 0.66
C SER A 62 -2.92 -14.00 1.32
N GLY A 63 -2.81 -13.95 2.65
CA GLY A 63 -1.91 -14.80 3.45
C GLY A 63 -0.49 -14.23 3.60
N ILE A 64 -0.25 -12.99 3.18
CA ILE A 64 1.03 -12.32 3.36
C ILE A 64 0.94 -11.45 4.62
N TYR A 65 1.71 -11.80 5.64
CA TYR A 65 1.74 -11.08 6.91
C TYR A 65 3.08 -10.35 7.10
N GLY A 66 3.11 -9.29 7.92
CA GLY A 66 4.34 -8.58 8.28
C GLY A 66 4.70 -7.37 7.41
N THR A 67 3.98 -7.09 6.32
CA THR A 67 4.22 -5.89 5.48
C THR A 67 4.03 -4.59 6.28
N ARG A 68 3.07 -4.57 7.22
CA ARG A 68 2.82 -3.43 8.11
C ARG A 68 3.99 -3.18 9.05
N GLU A 69 4.54 -4.24 9.64
CA GLU A 69 5.65 -4.15 10.59
C GLU A 69 6.93 -3.66 9.90
N GLN A 70 7.27 -4.23 8.74
CA GLN A 70 8.41 -3.76 7.93
C GLN A 70 8.29 -2.28 7.55
N ASP A 71 7.09 -1.83 7.21
CA ASP A 71 6.82 -0.42 6.90
C ASP A 71 7.03 0.47 8.13
N GLN A 72 6.51 0.08 9.29
CA GLN A 72 6.72 0.82 10.54
C GLN A 72 8.20 0.86 10.94
N GLU A 73 8.92 -0.25 10.86
CA GLU A 73 10.35 -0.32 11.19
C GLU A 73 11.16 0.63 10.31
N LYS A 74 10.90 0.64 9.00
CA LYS A 74 11.63 1.53 8.09
C LYS A 74 11.27 3.00 8.29
N TRP A 75 10.00 3.32 8.56
CA TRP A 75 9.55 4.70 8.80
C TRP A 75 10.04 5.25 10.15
N LEU A 76 10.14 4.39 11.16
CA LEU A 76 10.72 4.73 12.47
C LEU A 76 12.25 4.77 12.40
N GLY A 77 12.87 3.91 11.62
CA GLY A 77 14.31 3.87 11.35
C GLY A 77 14.80 5.12 10.61
N THR A 78 14.03 5.61 9.62
CA THR A 78 14.35 6.89 8.94
C THR A 78 14.25 8.10 9.86
N LYS A 79 13.36 8.10 10.86
CA LYS A 79 13.37 9.13 11.92
C LYS A 79 14.59 9.04 12.83
N LYS A 80 15.12 7.84 13.08
CA LYS A 80 16.32 7.63 13.90
C LYS A 80 17.64 7.88 13.15
N GLY A 81 17.64 7.77 11.82
CA GLY A 81 18.80 8.00 10.95
C GLY A 81 19.27 9.46 10.86
N SER A 82 18.50 10.43 11.35
CA SER A 82 18.91 11.84 11.47
C SER A 82 19.41 12.21 12.88
N SER A 83 19.50 11.25 13.81
CA SER A 83 19.89 11.59 15.19
C SER A 83 20.77 10.62 15.95
N ARG A 84 21.15 9.43 15.45
CA ARG A 84 22.12 8.60 16.21
C ARG A 84 23.14 7.88 15.34
N SER A 85 24.34 8.44 15.36
CA SER A 85 25.58 7.71 15.57
C SER A 85 25.43 6.54 16.57
N ALA A 86 25.53 5.32 16.04
CA ALA A 86 26.17 4.12 16.62
C ALA A 86 25.59 3.52 17.95
N PRO A 87 26.02 2.29 18.37
CA PRO A 87 25.30 1.07 17.99
C PRO A 87 25.08 0.07 19.16
N HIS A 88 24.29 -0.97 18.89
CA HIS A 88 24.52 -2.37 19.28
C HIS A 88 24.90 -2.68 20.75
N LEU A 89 23.92 -3.08 21.59
CA LEU A 89 24.00 -4.18 22.60
C LEU A 89 22.85 -4.05 23.62
N SER A 90 21.71 -4.70 23.35
CA SER A 90 20.71 -4.95 24.40
C SER A 90 19.96 -6.27 24.21
N TYR A 91 20.59 -7.22 23.52
CA TYR A 91 20.33 -8.64 23.70
C TYR A 91 21.55 -9.23 24.41
N LEU A 92 21.30 -9.97 25.50
CA LEU A 92 22.24 -10.63 26.42
C LEU A 92 22.64 -9.86 27.70
N ARG A 93 21.78 -9.93 28.72
CA ARG A 93 22.23 -10.10 30.11
C ARG A 93 21.51 -11.33 30.71
N PRO A 94 22.19 -12.45 31.00
CA PRO A 94 21.61 -13.61 31.67
C PRO A 94 21.50 -13.42 33.19
N LEU A 95 20.58 -14.16 33.80
CA LEU A 95 20.39 -14.38 35.24
C LEU A 95 21.71 -14.60 35.99
N ARG A 96 22.03 -13.78 37.00
CA ARG A 96 22.90 -14.13 38.13
C ARG A 96 22.90 -13.04 39.24
N GLU A 97 22.54 -13.47 40.46
CA GLU A 97 22.90 -12.93 41.81
C GLU A 97 22.51 -11.47 42.15
N GLU A 98 22.18 -11.08 43.38
CA GLU A 98 22.34 -11.68 44.72
C GLU A 98 21.37 -10.99 45.68
N ARG A 99 20.85 -11.78 46.64
CA ARG A 99 20.36 -11.43 47.99
C ARG A 99 18.97 -10.82 48.19
#